data_AF-A0A224XQI8-F1
#
_entry.id   AF-A0A224XQI8-F1
#
_cell.length_a   1.000
_cell.length_b   1.000
_cell.length_c   1.000
_cell.angle_alpha   90.00
_cell.angle_beta   90.00
_cell.angle_gamma   90.00
#
_symmetry.space_group_name_H-M   'P 1'
#
loop_
_entity.id
_entity.type
_entity.pdbx_description
1 polymer ?
#
loop_
_entity_poly.entity_id
_entity_poly.type
_entity_poly.pdbx_seq_one_letter_code
_entity_poly.pdbx_strand_id
1 'polypeptide(L)'
;INDLHPELFYNLKHLKDIKLEDNSFHNIPYQSLNNVTTLEVLSLSRNSITSLDISKLANLLRLRKLDLSNNIMTSLSGFAAANLSHLSRVDLSKNFISALPANFF
;
A
#
# COMPACT_ATOMS: atom_id res chain seq x y z
N ILE A 1 -9.44 -13.70 2.30
CA ILE A 1 -8.12 -13.72 2.99
C ILE A 1 -7.99 -12.38 3.69
N ASN A 2 -7.88 -12.37 5.02
CA ASN A 2 -7.86 -11.14 5.80
C ASN A 2 -6.45 -10.68 6.14
N ASP A 3 -5.44 -11.55 5.96
CA ASP A 3 -4.05 -11.20 6.19
C ASP A 3 -3.10 -12.18 5.47
N LEU A 4 -1.86 -11.76 5.25
CA LEU A 4 -0.76 -12.60 4.80
C LEU A 4 0.12 -12.92 6.01
N HIS A 5 0.79 -14.09 6.00
CA HIS A 5 1.73 -14.40 7.09
C HIS A 5 2.82 -13.31 7.19
N PRO A 6 3.15 -12.77 8.38
CA PRO A 6 4.09 -11.64 8.51
C PRO A 6 5.48 -11.91 7.92
N GLU A 7 5.90 -13.17 7.88
CA GLU A 7 7.20 -13.59 7.35
C GLU A 7 7.15 -14.08 5.90
N LEU A 8 6.01 -13.98 5.23
CA LEU A 8 5.79 -14.52 3.88
C LEU A 8 6.88 -14.09 2.87
N PHE A 9 7.34 -12.84 2.98
CA PHE A 9 8.33 -12.26 2.08
C PHE A 9 9.72 -12.10 2.72
N TYR A 10 9.92 -12.59 3.96
CA TYR A 10 11.11 -12.29 4.77
C TYR A 10 12.44 -12.67 4.07
N ASN A 11 12.47 -13.79 3.37
CA ASN A 11 13.66 -14.29 2.68
C ASN A 11 13.82 -13.80 1.23
N LEU A 12 12.88 -13.00 0.71
CA LEU A 12 12.91 -12.54 -0.68
C LEU A 12 13.72 -11.24 -0.82
N LYS A 13 15.04 -11.35 -0.65
CA LYS A 13 15.99 -10.21 -0.55
C LYS A 13 16.12 -9.36 -1.83
N HIS A 14 15.51 -9.77 -2.93
CA HIS A 14 15.52 -9.07 -4.21
C HIS A 14 14.11 -8.77 -4.73
N LEU A 15 13.08 -8.94 -3.90
CA LEU A 15 11.70 -8.73 -4.33
C LEU A 15 11.45 -7.24 -4.59
N LYS A 16 11.04 -6.94 -5.82
CA LYS A 16 10.78 -5.57 -6.28
C LYS A 16 9.30 -5.30 -6.52
N ASP A 17 8.58 -6.31 -6.97
CA ASP A 17 7.18 -6.17 -7.36
C ASP A 17 6.33 -7.15 -6.56
N ILE A 18 5.29 -6.64 -5.89
CA ILE A 18 4.24 -7.44 -5.27
C ILE A 18 2.92 -7.08 -5.95
N LYS A 19 2.29 -8.10 -6.52
CA LYS A 19 1.03 -8.02 -7.25
C LYS A 19 0.00 -8.93 -6.59
N LEU A 20 -0.98 -8.31 -5.94
CA LEU A 20 -2.02 -8.95 -5.14
C LEU A 20 -3.41 -8.50 -5.63
N GLU A 21 -3.53 -8.23 -6.93
CA GLU A 21 -4.80 -7.83 -7.53
C GLU A 21 -5.85 -8.93 -7.46
N ASP A 22 -7.13 -8.58 -7.56
CA ASP A 22 -8.25 -9.54 -7.66
C ASP A 22 -8.32 -10.53 -6.49
N ASN A 23 -8.11 -10.01 -5.28
CA ASN A 23 -8.24 -10.76 -4.04
C ASN A 23 -9.39 -10.19 -3.19
N SER A 24 -9.52 -10.68 -1.95
CA SER A 24 -10.55 -10.21 -1.00
C SER A 24 -9.93 -9.54 0.23
N PHE A 25 -8.83 -8.79 0.04
CA PHE A 25 -8.22 -8.03 1.13
C PHE A 25 -9.14 -6.89 1.56
N HIS A 26 -9.46 -6.85 2.85
CA HIS A 26 -10.22 -5.75 3.46
C HIS A 26 -9.29 -4.67 4.03
N ASN A 27 -8.03 -5.04 4.28
CA ASN A 27 -6.97 -4.19 4.80
C ASN A 27 -5.67 -4.47 4.03
N ILE A 28 -4.78 -3.48 4.01
CA ILE A 28 -3.41 -3.67 3.51
C ILE A 28 -2.65 -4.57 4.51
N PRO A 29 -1.94 -5.62 4.05
CA PRO A 29 -1.19 -6.54 4.91
C PRO A 29 0.12 -5.90 5.38
N TYR A 30 0.02 -4.86 6.20
CA TYR A 30 1.16 -4.03 6.63
C TYR A 30 2.27 -4.85 7.29
N GLN A 31 1.91 -5.83 8.13
CA GLN A 31 2.88 -6.66 8.86
C GLN A 31 3.75 -7.48 7.90
N SER A 32 3.14 -8.05 6.86
CA SER A 32 3.85 -8.86 5.86
C SER A 32 4.72 -8.01 4.93
N LEU A 33 4.34 -6.75 4.71
CA LEU A 33 5.08 -5.82 3.85
C LEU A 33 6.25 -5.14 4.59
N ASN A 34 6.23 -5.10 5.93
CA ASN A 34 7.14 -4.29 6.73
C ASN A 34 8.65 -4.55 6.47
N ASN A 35 9.01 -5.77 6.09
CA ASN A 35 10.41 -6.19 5.88
C ASN A 35 10.86 -6.15 4.41
N VAL A 36 10.00 -5.76 3.47
CA VAL A 36 10.30 -5.78 2.03
C VAL A 36 10.87 -4.43 1.58
N THR A 37 12.02 -4.04 2.13
CA THR A 37 12.63 -2.72 1.89
C THR A 37 13.14 -2.52 0.45
N THR A 38 13.19 -3.59 -0.34
CA THR A 38 13.56 -3.56 -1.76
C THR A 38 12.38 -3.28 -2.70
N LEU A 39 11.15 -3.24 -2.17
CA LEU A 39 9.94 -3.13 -2.97
C LEU A 39 9.88 -1.79 -3.73
N GLU A 40 9.63 -1.86 -5.03
CA GLU A 40 9.47 -0.73 -5.94
C GLU A 40 8.01 -0.57 -6.40
N VAL A 41 7.26 -1.68 -6.53
CA VAL A 41 5.87 -1.68 -6.97
C VAL A 41 5.00 -2.53 -6.04
N LEU A 42 3.94 -1.93 -5.52
CA LEU A 42 2.88 -2.63 -4.79
C LEU A 42 1.54 -2.40 -5.49
N SER A 43 0.90 -3.48 -5.88
CA SER A 43 -0.44 -3.46 -6.46
C SER A 43 -1.41 -4.29 -5.61
N LEU A 44 -2.43 -3.62 -5.10
CA LEU A 44 -3.54 -4.17 -4.32
C LEU A 44 -4.88 -3.77 -4.98
N SER A 45 -4.87 -3.51 -6.29
CA SER A 45 -6.07 -3.13 -7.03
C SER A 45 -7.12 -4.24 -7.02
N ARG A 46 -8.39 -3.89 -7.22
CA ARG A 46 -9.50 -4.86 -7.28
C ARG A 46 -9.56 -5.74 -6.02
N ASN A 47 -9.61 -5.08 -4.87
CA ASN A 47 -9.81 -5.70 -3.55
C ASN A 47 -10.97 -4.98 -2.82
N SER A 48 -11.10 -5.16 -1.50
CA SER A 48 -12.12 -4.51 -0.67
C SER A 48 -11.51 -3.63 0.43
N ILE A 49 -10.37 -2.99 0.12
CA ILE A 49 -9.65 -2.15 1.08
C ILE A 49 -10.46 -0.87 1.37
N THR A 50 -10.64 -0.55 2.65
CA THR A 50 -11.49 0.56 3.11
C THR A 50 -10.71 1.81 3.52
N SER A 51 -9.44 1.68 3.86
CA SER A 51 -8.61 2.78 4.33
C SER A 51 -7.12 2.57 4.02
N LEU A 52 -6.38 3.68 3.93
CA LEU A 52 -4.93 3.70 3.84
C LEU A 52 -4.36 4.61 4.93
N ASP A 53 -3.53 4.03 5.80
CA ASP A 53 -2.54 4.76 6.58
C ASP A 53 -1.17 4.58 5.91
N ILE A 54 -0.69 5.64 5.24
CA ILE A 54 0.55 5.60 4.46
C ILE A 54 1.80 5.53 5.35
N SER A 55 1.71 5.97 6.62
CA SER A 55 2.83 5.91 7.57
C SER A 55 3.25 4.46 7.86
N LYS A 56 2.32 3.51 7.76
CA LYS A 56 2.58 2.08 7.90
C LYS A 56 3.33 1.47 6.72
N LEU A 57 3.53 2.23 5.64
CA LEU A 57 4.37 1.84 4.51
C LEU A 57 5.75 2.53 4.53
N ALA A 58 6.09 3.29 5.58
CA ALA A 58 7.30 4.10 5.63
C ALA A 58 8.62 3.31 5.49
N ASN A 59 8.63 2.00 5.78
CA ASN A 59 9.81 1.14 5.58
C ASN A 59 10.04 0.75 4.12
N LEU A 60 9.06 0.98 3.23
CA LEU A 60 9.16 0.72 1.80
C LEU A 60 9.88 1.88 1.10
N LEU A 61 11.11 2.17 1.51
CA LEU A 61 11.88 3.35 1.10
C LEU A 61 12.12 3.43 -0.42
N ARG A 62 12.06 2.28 -1.12
CA ARG A 62 12.22 2.20 -2.57
C ARG A 62 10.90 2.19 -3.34
N LEU A 63 9.77 2.30 -2.66
CA LEU A 63 8.46 2.23 -3.30
C LEU A 63 8.28 3.40 -4.26
N ARG A 64 8.02 3.09 -5.53
CA ARG A 64 7.82 4.07 -6.60
C ARG A 64 6.39 4.14 -7.06
N LYS A 65 5.68 2.99 -7.02
CA LYS A 65 4.30 2.85 -7.49
C LYS A 65 3.45 2.12 -6.47
N LEU A 66 2.35 2.75 -6.08
CA LEU A 66 1.30 2.16 -5.26
C LEU A 66 -0.02 2.19 -6.03
N ASP A 67 -0.57 1.02 -6.33
CA ASP A 67 -1.88 0.88 -6.97
C ASP A 67 -2.89 0.32 -5.97
N LEU A 68 -3.86 1.16 -5.60
CA LEU A 68 -4.99 0.85 -4.73
C LEU A 68 -6.31 1.10 -5.46
N SER A 69 -6.28 1.15 -6.80
CA SER A 69 -7.46 1.41 -7.62
C SER A 69 -8.51 0.29 -7.50
N ASN A 70 -9.77 0.61 -7.76
CA ASN A 70 -10.87 -0.36 -7.71
C ASN A 70 -10.96 -1.05 -6.33
N ASN A 71 -10.94 -0.25 -5.26
CA ASN A 71 -11.21 -0.70 -3.90
C ASN A 71 -12.45 0.05 -3.38
N ILE A 72 -12.72 -0.04 -2.07
CA ILE A 72 -13.86 0.62 -1.43
C ILE A 72 -13.40 1.69 -0.42
N MET A 73 -12.27 2.34 -0.72
CA MET A 73 -11.60 3.23 0.21
C MET A 73 -12.37 4.51 0.44
N THR A 74 -12.52 4.90 1.71
CA THR A 74 -13.22 6.14 2.12
C THR A 74 -12.30 7.11 2.87
N SER A 75 -11.17 6.64 3.41
CA SER A 75 -10.28 7.45 4.23
C SER A 75 -8.80 7.21 3.93
N LEU A 76 -8.03 8.30 4.10
CA LEU A 76 -6.59 8.40 3.85
C LEU A 76 -5.93 9.14 5.03
N SER A 77 -4.85 8.61 5.59
CA SER A 77 -4.15 9.20 6.73
C SER A 77 -2.63 8.93 6.71
N GLY A 78 -1.89 9.53 7.63
CA GLY A 78 -0.47 9.21 7.87
C GLY A 78 0.56 9.93 6.99
N PHE A 79 0.12 10.77 6.04
CA PHE A 79 1.03 11.40 5.07
C PHE A 79 2.09 12.30 5.71
N ALA A 80 1.74 13.04 6.76
CA ALA A 80 2.70 13.89 7.49
C ALA A 80 3.82 13.11 8.20
N ALA A 81 3.62 11.81 8.45
CA ALA A 81 4.58 10.96 9.16
C ALA A 81 5.31 9.97 8.23
N ALA A 82 4.97 9.95 6.93
CA ALA A 82 5.55 9.02 5.97
C ALA A 82 6.70 9.67 5.20
N ASN A 83 7.84 8.99 5.12
CA ASN A 83 8.95 9.38 4.26
C ASN A 83 9.06 8.42 3.07
N LEU A 84 8.26 8.66 2.04
CA LEU A 84 8.26 7.90 0.78
C LEU A 84 8.85 8.73 -0.36
N SER A 85 10.10 9.16 -0.20
CA SER A 85 10.78 10.11 -1.10
C SER A 85 10.90 9.64 -2.56
N HIS A 86 10.77 8.34 -2.83
CA HIS A 86 10.81 7.77 -4.18
C HIS A 86 9.43 7.51 -4.79
N LEU A 87 8.35 7.69 -4.02
CA LEU A 87 6.99 7.45 -4.48
C LEU A 87 6.62 8.51 -5.51
N SER A 88 6.39 8.06 -6.73
CA SER A 88 6.12 8.94 -7.89
C SER A 88 4.75 8.69 -8.51
N ARG A 89 4.10 7.58 -8.14
CA ARG A 89 2.76 7.24 -8.61
C ARG A 89 1.95 6.60 -7.51
N VAL A 90 0.79 7.18 -7.24
CA VAL A 90 -0.25 6.61 -6.40
C VAL A 90 -1.54 6.59 -7.21
N ASP A 91 -2.11 5.40 -7.44
CA ASP A 91 -3.39 5.24 -8.11
C ASP A 91 -4.47 4.89 -7.09
N LEU A 92 -5.39 5.85 -6.88
CA LEU A 92 -6.55 5.71 -6.00
C LEU A 92 -7.86 5.73 -6.79
N SER A 93 -7.80 5.60 -8.12
CA SER A 93 -8.98 5.69 -8.98
C SER A 93 -10.02 4.62 -8.63
N LYS A 94 -11.30 4.92 -8.86
CA LYS A 94 -12.42 4.00 -8.56
C LYS A 94 -12.43 3.54 -7.09
N ASN A 95 -12.38 4.51 -6.19
CA ASN A 95 -12.66 4.37 -4.75
C ASN A 95 -13.79 5.35 -4.35
N PHE A 96 -14.12 5.41 -3.07
CA PHE A 96 -15.16 6.30 -2.51
C PHE A 96 -14.56 7.44 -1.67
N ILE A 97 -13.40 7.95 -2.07
CA ILE A 97 -12.68 9.01 -1.37
C ILE A 97 -13.34 10.34 -1.71
N SER A 98 -13.94 10.99 -0.72
CA SER A 98 -14.67 12.26 -0.88
C SER A 98 -13.77 13.49 -0.72
N ALA A 99 -12.66 13.35 0.00
CA ALA A 99 -11.71 14.42 0.25
C ALA A 99 -10.30 13.87 0.48
N LEU A 100 -9.29 14.69 0.19
CA LEU A 100 -7.89 14.40 0.48
C LEU A 100 -7.49 15.04 1.82
N PRO A 101 -6.63 14.40 2.63
CA PRO A 101 -6.13 15.00 3.85
C PRO A 101 -5.27 16.24 3.53
N ALA A 102 -5.21 17.22 4.44
CA ALA A 102 -4.50 18.47 4.20
C ALA A 102 -3.00 18.29 3.87
N ASN A 103 -2.40 17.21 4.37
CA ASN A 103 -0.98 16.88 4.17
C ASN A 103 -0.80 15.85 3.05
N PHE A 104 -1.72 15.78 2.09
CA PHE A 104 -1.64 14.86 0.96
C PHE A 104 -0.56 15.35 -0.04
N PHE A 105 0.66 14.86 0.22
CA PHE A 105 1.96 15.21 -0.40
C PHE A 105 2.54 16.57 0.02
#